data_AF-A0A3M6Y7T0-F1
#
_entry.id   AF-A0A3M6Y7T0-F1
#
_cell.length_a   1.000
_cell.length_b   1.000
_cell.length_c   1.000
_cell.angle_alpha   90.00
_cell.angle_beta   90.00
_cell.angle_gamma   90.00
#
_symmetry.space_group_name_H-M   'P 1'
#
loop_
_entity.id
_entity.type
_entity.pdbx_description
1 polymer ?
#
loop_
_entity_poly.entity_id
_entity_poly.type
_entity_poly.pdbx_seq_one_letter_code
_entity_poly.pdbx_strand_id
1 'polypeptide(L)'
;MESQIRAQLPDIDPVVVEYAAGYLNHAAQQFSAEGDPLAEAASVISQLLLSASGDLSSENEASVQNLVDKFVEKLHDEHGIDSEQRQQAPSAKRLEQTIHINSQRNVSSTLGLAGGNVDLEAAQGRKVESRVDKKKLEKAERRLKAKQDRKTFKTVEYESSRLLDVSDEQQSYEDFFMAVNPLQLGSDAQSKSKDIKVDGIDISIGGKRICSDSNLTLAYGRRYGLVGQNGIGKSTLLRALSKREVAVPTHISILHVEQEINGDDTPALQAVLDADVWRKHLLKEQDKIISELQELEAQRASMADTSGESAKIDKQRDGLDQTLSDVQGKLAEMESDKAEPRAASILAGLGFSQERQQYATKTFSGGWRMRLALARALFCEPDLLLLDEPSNMLD
;
A
#
# COMPACT_ATOMS: atom_id res chain seq x y z
N MET A 1 -24.67 -26.06 1.37
CA MET A 1 -23.30 -26.51 1.07
C MET A 1 -22.49 -26.75 2.33
N GLU A 2 -22.40 -25.78 3.24
CA GLU A 2 -21.59 -25.88 4.48
C GLU A 2 -21.83 -27.13 5.34
N SER A 3 -23.10 -27.50 5.57
CA SER A 3 -23.45 -28.69 6.36
C SER A 3 -23.01 -30.00 5.70
N GLN A 4 -22.94 -30.05 4.36
CA GLN A 4 -22.51 -31.22 3.60
C GLN A 4 -20.98 -31.34 3.62
N ILE A 5 -20.26 -30.20 3.57
CA ILE A 5 -18.79 -30.18 3.75
C ILE A 5 -18.43 -30.69 5.15
N ARG A 6 -19.07 -30.18 6.21
CA ARG A 6 -18.81 -30.61 7.59
C ARG A 6 -19.18 -32.07 7.87
N ALA A 7 -20.17 -32.61 7.15
CA ALA A 7 -20.55 -34.01 7.30
C ALA A 7 -19.49 -34.97 6.75
N GLN A 8 -18.77 -34.57 5.70
CA GLN A 8 -17.75 -35.38 5.05
C GLN A 8 -16.35 -35.11 5.63
N LEU A 9 -16.09 -33.87 6.05
CA LEU A 9 -14.83 -33.41 6.65
C LEU A 9 -15.15 -32.79 8.03
N PRO A 10 -15.23 -33.60 9.10
CA PRO A 10 -15.64 -33.11 10.43
C PRO A 10 -14.58 -32.24 11.12
N ASP A 11 -13.29 -32.45 10.81
CA ASP A 11 -12.17 -31.77 11.46
C ASP A 11 -11.72 -30.49 10.75
N ILE A 12 -12.41 -30.09 9.67
CA ILE A 12 -12.04 -28.91 8.88
C ILE A 12 -12.42 -27.61 9.60
N ASP A 13 -11.58 -26.58 9.45
CA ASP A 13 -11.83 -25.27 10.03
C ASP A 13 -13.16 -24.67 9.49
N PRO A 14 -14.08 -24.24 10.37
CA PRO A 14 -15.34 -23.57 9.99
C PRO A 14 -15.17 -22.43 8.98
N VAL A 15 -14.06 -21.68 9.05
CA VAL A 15 -13.77 -20.55 8.15
C VAL A 15 -13.50 -21.05 6.73
N VAL A 16 -12.81 -22.18 6.58
CA VAL A 16 -12.54 -22.78 5.26
C VAL A 16 -13.86 -23.26 4.62
N VAL A 17 -14.78 -23.79 5.42
CA VAL A 17 -16.12 -24.21 4.97
C VAL A 17 -16.94 -23.02 4.47
N GLU A 18 -16.98 -21.94 5.24
CA GLU A 18 -17.70 -20.72 4.88
C GLU A 18 -17.12 -20.09 3.61
N TYR A 19 -15.79 -20.01 3.53
CA TYR A 19 -15.10 -19.53 2.32
C TYR A 19 -15.43 -20.41 1.10
N ALA A 20 -15.37 -21.74 1.22
CA ALA A 20 -15.67 -22.64 0.12
C ALA A 20 -17.09 -22.48 -0.42
N ALA A 21 -18.08 -22.41 0.47
CA ALA A 21 -19.48 -22.21 0.07
C ALA A 21 -19.72 -20.80 -0.51
N GLY A 22 -19.18 -19.76 0.12
CA GLY A 22 -19.31 -18.37 -0.33
C GLY A 22 -18.64 -18.13 -1.68
N TYR A 23 -17.47 -18.71 -1.90
CA TYR A 23 -16.72 -18.57 -3.15
C TYR A 23 -17.41 -19.28 -4.33
N LEU A 24 -17.98 -20.48 -4.13
CA LEU A 24 -18.78 -21.16 -5.17
C LEU A 24 -20.03 -20.34 -5.52
N ASN A 25 -20.72 -19.77 -4.53
CA ASN A 25 -21.86 -18.88 -4.75
C ASN A 25 -21.47 -17.62 -5.52
N HIS A 26 -20.34 -16.99 -5.18
CA HIS A 26 -19.85 -15.81 -5.88
C HIS A 26 -19.48 -16.15 -7.34
N ALA A 27 -18.78 -17.26 -7.56
CA ALA A 27 -18.41 -17.72 -8.90
C ALA A 27 -19.66 -18.03 -9.76
N ALA A 28 -20.72 -18.59 -9.16
CA ALA A 28 -21.96 -18.86 -9.86
C ALA A 28 -22.69 -17.58 -10.34
N GLN A 29 -22.46 -16.44 -9.68
CA GLN A 29 -23.01 -15.14 -10.05
C GLN A 29 -22.09 -14.34 -11.00
N GLN A 30 -20.84 -14.78 -11.18
CA GLN A 30 -19.84 -14.06 -11.95
C GLN A 30 -19.98 -14.36 -13.45
N PHE A 31 -19.94 -13.30 -14.26
CA PHE A 31 -19.91 -13.40 -15.72
C PHE A 31 -18.48 -13.29 -16.22
N SER A 32 -18.02 -14.26 -17.01
CA SER A 32 -16.74 -14.18 -17.75
C SER A 32 -16.99 -14.42 -19.24
N ALA A 33 -16.30 -13.63 -20.08
CA ALA A 33 -16.29 -13.82 -21.53
C ALA A 33 -15.31 -14.94 -21.96
N GLU A 34 -14.39 -15.32 -21.07
CA GLU A 34 -13.40 -16.37 -21.28
C GLU A 34 -13.55 -17.40 -20.14
N GLY A 35 -14.00 -18.62 -20.46
CA GLY A 35 -14.10 -19.73 -19.51
C GLY A 35 -15.40 -19.80 -18.69
N ASP A 36 -15.57 -20.89 -17.94
CA ASP A 36 -16.64 -21.07 -16.96
C ASP A 36 -16.10 -20.80 -15.54
N PRO A 37 -16.42 -19.63 -14.93
CA PRO A 37 -15.91 -19.24 -13.61
C PRO A 37 -16.24 -20.26 -12.52
N LEU A 38 -17.37 -20.96 -12.67
CA LEU A 38 -17.81 -21.95 -11.70
C LEU A 38 -16.97 -23.23 -11.76
N ALA A 39 -16.55 -23.65 -12.96
CA ALA A 39 -15.66 -24.79 -13.13
C ALA A 39 -14.24 -24.50 -12.59
N GLU A 40 -13.72 -23.29 -12.82
CA GLU A 40 -12.46 -22.85 -12.23
C GLU A 40 -12.53 -22.78 -10.71
N ALA A 41 -13.63 -22.25 -10.18
CA ALA A 41 -13.87 -22.19 -8.75
C ALA A 41 -13.96 -23.59 -8.12
N ALA A 42 -14.60 -24.54 -8.79
CA ALA A 42 -14.69 -25.92 -8.34
C ALA A 42 -13.32 -26.58 -8.20
N SER A 43 -12.42 -26.38 -9.18
CA SER A 43 -11.04 -26.88 -9.13
C SER A 43 -10.29 -26.32 -7.92
N VAL A 44 -10.37 -25.01 -7.70
CA VAL A 44 -9.70 -24.33 -6.58
C VAL A 44 -10.23 -24.82 -5.22
N ILE A 45 -11.55 -24.94 -5.07
CA ILE A 45 -12.16 -25.41 -3.82
C ILE A 45 -11.85 -26.88 -3.56
N SER A 46 -11.78 -27.71 -4.60
CA SER A 46 -11.41 -29.13 -4.45
C SER A 46 -9.99 -29.25 -3.88
N GLN A 47 -9.04 -28.49 -4.41
CA GLN A 47 -7.66 -28.44 -3.90
C GLN A 47 -7.59 -27.87 -2.47
N LEU A 48 -8.36 -26.81 -2.18
CA LEU A 48 -8.41 -26.22 -0.84
C LEU A 48 -8.96 -27.21 0.20
N LEU A 49 -10.06 -27.90 -0.11
CA LEU A 49 -10.66 -28.87 0.81
C LEU A 49 -9.76 -30.10 1.02
N LEU A 50 -9.09 -30.58 -0.03
CA LEU A 50 -8.12 -31.67 0.04
C LEU A 50 -6.90 -31.30 0.92
N SER A 51 -6.35 -30.10 0.72
CA SER A 51 -5.24 -29.62 1.55
C SER A 51 -5.66 -29.41 3.00
N ALA A 52 -6.87 -28.89 3.23
CA ALA A 52 -7.40 -28.65 4.56
C ALA A 52 -7.81 -29.94 5.30
N SER A 53 -8.13 -31.02 4.58
CA SER A 53 -8.45 -32.32 5.19
C SER A 53 -7.22 -33.05 5.73
N GLY A 54 -6.00 -32.69 5.30
CA GLY A 54 -4.75 -33.32 5.75
C GLY A 54 -4.54 -34.77 5.28
N ASP A 55 -5.54 -35.39 4.67
CA ASP A 55 -5.48 -36.71 4.03
C ASP A 55 -5.43 -36.59 2.51
N LEU A 56 -4.30 -37.01 1.94
CA LEU A 56 -4.00 -37.00 0.50
C LEU A 56 -4.28 -38.36 -0.16
N SER A 57 -5.11 -39.20 0.46
CA SER A 57 -5.54 -40.47 -0.12
C SER A 57 -6.37 -40.25 -1.40
N SER A 58 -6.20 -41.14 -2.38
CA SER A 58 -6.96 -41.09 -3.64
C SER A 58 -8.47 -41.28 -3.44
N GLU A 59 -8.86 -41.97 -2.36
CA GLU A 59 -10.25 -42.13 -1.96
C GLU A 59 -10.85 -40.80 -1.47
N ASN A 60 -10.10 -40.06 -0.63
CA ASN A 60 -10.53 -38.76 -0.15
C ASN A 60 -10.61 -37.73 -1.29
N GLU A 61 -9.63 -37.72 -2.19
CA GLU A 61 -9.61 -36.87 -3.39
C GLU A 61 -10.87 -37.07 -4.25
N ALA A 62 -11.19 -38.32 -4.58
CA ALA A 62 -12.40 -38.64 -5.33
C ALA A 62 -13.67 -38.23 -4.57
N SER A 63 -13.68 -38.39 -3.25
CA SER A 63 -14.82 -38.03 -2.42
C SER A 63 -15.07 -36.52 -2.39
N VAL A 64 -14.01 -35.71 -2.27
CA VAL A 64 -14.07 -34.24 -2.26
C VAL A 64 -14.51 -33.74 -3.63
N GLN A 65 -13.93 -34.28 -4.69
CA GLN A 65 -14.29 -33.91 -6.06
C GLN A 65 -15.77 -34.20 -6.35
N ASN A 66 -16.27 -35.39 -5.99
CA ASN A 66 -17.69 -35.73 -6.12
C ASN A 66 -18.63 -34.81 -5.33
N LEU A 67 -18.20 -34.32 -4.16
CA LEU A 67 -19.00 -33.38 -3.38
C LEU A 67 -19.04 -32.00 -4.05
N VAL A 68 -17.90 -31.52 -4.55
CA VAL A 68 -17.83 -30.24 -5.24
C VAL A 68 -18.61 -30.28 -6.55
N ASP A 69 -18.53 -31.35 -7.33
CA ASP A 69 -19.31 -31.54 -8.56
C ASP A 69 -20.83 -31.49 -8.27
N LYS A 70 -21.29 -32.13 -7.18
CA LYS A 70 -22.69 -32.03 -6.74
C LYS A 70 -23.11 -30.61 -6.36
N PHE A 71 -22.20 -29.78 -5.87
CA PHE A 71 -22.49 -28.37 -5.61
C PHE A 71 -22.55 -27.57 -6.91
N VAL A 72 -21.66 -27.83 -7.84
CA VAL A 72 -21.67 -27.21 -9.16
C VAL A 72 -22.97 -27.54 -9.90
N GLU A 73 -23.42 -28.79 -9.89
CA GLU A 73 -24.71 -29.20 -10.48
C GLU A 73 -25.87 -28.46 -9.82
N LYS A 74 -25.95 -28.43 -8.49
CA LYS A 74 -27.00 -27.70 -7.77
C LYS A 74 -27.02 -26.21 -8.07
N LEU A 75 -25.84 -25.58 -8.16
CA LEU A 75 -25.73 -24.17 -8.49
C LEU A 75 -26.10 -23.88 -9.94
N HIS A 76 -25.80 -24.80 -10.87
CA HIS A 76 -26.29 -24.73 -12.25
C HIS A 76 -27.82 -24.81 -12.29
N ASP A 77 -28.42 -25.74 -11.53
CA ASP A 77 -29.87 -25.91 -11.46
C ASP A 77 -30.58 -24.71 -10.81
N GLU A 78 -30.03 -24.18 -9.71
CA GLU A 78 -30.58 -23.03 -8.98
C GLU A 78 -30.46 -21.72 -9.77
N HIS A 79 -29.37 -21.53 -10.53
CA HIS A 79 -29.16 -20.33 -11.33
C HIS A 79 -29.66 -20.44 -12.78
N GLY A 80 -30.15 -21.59 -13.21
CA GLY A 80 -31.10 -21.76 -14.33
C GLY A 80 -30.74 -21.04 -15.64
N ILE A 81 -29.47 -21.04 -16.05
CA ILE A 81 -29.02 -20.36 -17.27
C ILE A 81 -28.13 -21.30 -18.08
N ASP A 82 -28.64 -21.71 -19.25
CA ASP A 82 -27.91 -22.47 -20.26
C ASP A 82 -26.53 -21.86 -20.51
N SER A 83 -25.51 -22.72 -20.62
CA SER A 83 -24.13 -22.35 -20.95
C SER A 83 -24.00 -21.52 -22.25
N GLU A 84 -25.00 -21.55 -23.13
CA GLU A 84 -25.08 -20.70 -24.32
C GLU A 84 -25.50 -19.24 -24.03
N GLN A 85 -26.29 -18.98 -22.98
CA GLN A 85 -26.69 -17.61 -22.60
C GLN A 85 -25.60 -16.87 -21.81
N ARG A 86 -24.62 -17.59 -21.23
CA ARG A 86 -23.43 -16.99 -20.59
C ARG A 86 -22.51 -16.24 -21.57
N GLN A 87 -22.72 -16.36 -22.88
CA GLN A 87 -21.92 -15.60 -23.88
C GLN A 87 -22.51 -14.23 -24.24
N GLN A 88 -23.71 -13.89 -23.79
CA GLN A 88 -24.30 -12.58 -24.02
C GLN A 88 -24.27 -11.76 -22.73
N ALA A 89 -23.49 -10.67 -22.75
CA ALA A 89 -23.49 -9.67 -21.69
C ALA A 89 -24.94 -9.20 -21.40
N PRO A 90 -25.25 -8.74 -20.18
CA PRO A 90 -26.45 -7.94 -19.97
C PRO A 90 -26.30 -6.68 -20.83
N SER A 91 -26.89 -6.70 -22.02
CA SER A 91 -26.94 -5.51 -22.86
C SER A 91 -27.66 -4.45 -22.04
N ALA A 92 -26.93 -3.39 -21.67
CA ALA A 92 -27.57 -2.18 -21.16
C ALA A 92 -28.65 -1.83 -22.19
N LYS A 93 -29.92 -1.90 -21.79
CA LYS A 93 -31.03 -1.50 -22.65
C LYS A 93 -30.72 -0.09 -23.16
N ARG A 94 -30.37 0.02 -24.44
CA ARG A 94 -30.27 1.32 -25.10
C ARG A 94 -31.62 2.00 -24.93
N LEU A 95 -31.62 3.11 -24.19
CA LEU A 95 -32.77 4.02 -24.15
C LEU A 95 -32.89 4.64 -25.54
N GLU A 96 -33.81 4.14 -26.35
CA GLU A 96 -34.04 4.63 -27.71
C GLU A 96 -34.74 6.00 -27.76
N GLN A 97 -35.07 6.60 -26.62
CA GLN A 97 -35.65 7.93 -26.55
C GLN A 97 -34.86 8.85 -25.61
N THR A 98 -34.44 9.99 -26.17
CA THR A 98 -33.88 11.13 -25.45
C THR A 98 -34.90 11.68 -24.46
N ILE A 99 -34.61 11.57 -23.16
CA ILE A 99 -35.36 12.25 -22.11
C ILE A 99 -35.05 13.75 -22.21
N HIS A 100 -35.99 14.54 -22.71
CA HIS A 100 -35.91 16.00 -22.69
C HIS A 100 -36.02 16.49 -21.23
N ILE A 101 -34.88 16.76 -20.59
CA ILE A 101 -34.79 17.44 -19.28
C ILE A 101 -35.04 18.94 -19.48
N ASN A 102 -36.24 19.31 -19.96
CA ASN A 102 -36.65 20.72 -20.06
C ASN A 102 -38.05 20.99 -19.49
N SER A 103 -38.60 20.06 -18.69
CA SER A 103 -39.92 20.23 -18.07
C SER A 103 -39.94 20.11 -16.55
N GLN A 104 -38.79 20.11 -15.88
CA GLN A 104 -38.72 20.26 -14.43
C GLN A 104 -37.80 21.41 -14.04
N ARG A 105 -38.35 22.63 -14.15
CA ARG A 105 -37.83 23.81 -13.44
C ARG A 105 -38.08 23.64 -11.94
N ASN A 106 -37.19 22.94 -11.26
CA ASN A 106 -36.97 23.21 -9.84
C ASN A 106 -36.14 24.49 -9.75
N VAL A 107 -36.87 25.56 -9.42
CA VAL A 107 -36.40 26.91 -9.18
C VAL A 107 -35.42 26.95 -8.01
N SER A 108 -34.12 27.07 -8.28
CA SER A 108 -33.13 27.47 -7.28
C SER A 108 -33.24 28.96 -7.00
N SER A 109 -33.42 29.27 -5.72
CA SER A 109 -33.69 30.57 -5.11
C SER A 109 -32.47 31.50 -5.01
N THR A 110 -31.77 31.72 -6.13
CA THR A 110 -30.61 32.64 -6.16
C THR A 110 -30.44 33.43 -7.46
N LEU A 111 -31.35 33.29 -8.43
CA LEU A 111 -31.29 34.01 -9.71
C LEU A 111 -32.46 34.99 -9.91
N GLY A 112 -32.91 35.64 -8.83
CA GLY A 112 -34.02 36.60 -8.83
C GLY A 112 -33.64 38.04 -8.51
N LEU A 113 -32.35 38.42 -8.59
CA LEU A 113 -31.89 39.75 -8.15
C LEU A 113 -31.17 40.60 -9.23
N ALA A 114 -31.27 40.24 -10.50
CA ALA A 114 -30.81 41.11 -11.59
C ALA A 114 -31.70 40.91 -12.81
N GLY A 115 -32.75 41.73 -12.91
CA GLY A 115 -33.63 41.77 -14.07
C GLY A 115 -32.89 42.23 -15.31
N GLY A 116 -33.08 41.51 -16.42
CA GLY A 116 -32.57 41.90 -17.73
C GLY A 116 -32.61 40.74 -18.71
N ASN A 117 -33.75 40.54 -19.37
CA ASN A 117 -33.83 39.71 -20.57
C ASN A 117 -32.99 40.38 -21.67
N VAL A 118 -31.89 39.76 -22.07
CA VAL A 118 -31.16 40.15 -23.29
C VAL A 118 -31.34 39.03 -24.30
N ASP A 119 -32.32 39.22 -25.17
CA ASP A 119 -32.63 38.36 -26.29
C ASP A 119 -31.62 38.62 -27.43
N LEU A 120 -30.89 37.58 -27.84
CA LEU A 120 -29.69 37.67 -28.68
C LEU A 120 -29.94 37.09 -30.09
N GLU A 121 -31.13 37.33 -30.64
CA GLU A 121 -31.57 36.77 -31.91
C GLU A 121 -31.99 37.82 -32.95
N ALA A 122 -31.19 38.88 -33.10
CA ALA A 122 -31.37 39.86 -34.18
C ALA A 122 -30.06 40.50 -34.65
N ALA A 123 -29.30 39.79 -35.50
CA ALA A 123 -28.34 40.42 -36.42
C ALA A 123 -27.88 39.45 -37.53
N GLN A 124 -28.78 39.01 -38.41
CA GLN A 124 -28.37 38.58 -39.74
C GLN A 124 -27.99 39.82 -40.56
N GLY A 125 -26.73 39.89 -41.01
CA GLY A 125 -26.31 40.82 -42.06
C GLY A 125 -25.06 41.64 -41.76
N ARG A 126 -23.88 41.03 -41.92
CA ARG A 126 -22.66 41.66 -42.44
C ARG A 126 -21.59 40.58 -42.66
N LYS A 127 -21.23 40.30 -43.92
CA LYS A 127 -20.01 39.56 -44.25
C LYS A 127 -18.81 40.42 -43.84
N VAL A 128 -18.15 40.04 -42.76
CA VAL A 128 -16.88 40.63 -42.33
C VAL A 128 -15.77 39.86 -43.02
N GLU A 129 -15.15 40.44 -44.06
CA GLU A 129 -13.88 39.93 -44.57
C GLU A 129 -12.80 40.22 -43.54
N SER A 130 -12.28 39.17 -42.88
CA SER A 130 -11.22 39.29 -41.88
C SER A 130 -9.90 39.60 -42.57
N ARG A 131 -9.56 40.88 -42.69
CA ARG A 131 -8.23 41.30 -43.15
C ARG A 131 -7.26 41.18 -41.97
N VAL A 132 -6.47 40.10 -41.94
CA VAL A 132 -5.54 39.83 -40.84
C VAL A 132 -4.23 40.61 -41.04
N ASP A 133 -3.91 41.49 -40.10
CA ASP A 133 -2.64 42.22 -40.06
C ASP A 133 -1.46 41.24 -39.85
N LYS A 134 -0.68 40.98 -40.90
CA LYS A 134 0.47 40.04 -40.88
C LYS A 134 1.45 40.27 -39.71
N LYS A 135 1.70 41.53 -39.34
CA LYS A 135 2.59 41.89 -38.20
C LYS A 135 2.01 41.49 -36.83
N LYS A 136 0.69 41.51 -36.67
CA LYS A 136 0.03 41.07 -35.42
C LYS A 136 -0.01 39.54 -35.35
N LEU A 137 -0.19 38.88 -36.48
CA LEU A 137 -0.14 37.41 -36.59
C LEU A 137 1.25 36.88 -36.20
N GLU A 138 2.32 37.44 -36.75
CA GLU A 138 3.70 37.04 -36.45
C GLU A 138 4.05 37.25 -34.96
N LYS A 139 3.57 38.34 -34.35
CA LYS A 139 3.73 38.58 -32.91
C LYS A 139 2.95 37.58 -32.05
N ALA A 140 1.79 37.11 -32.52
CA ALA A 140 1.00 36.08 -31.84
C ALA A 140 1.65 34.70 -31.98
N GLU A 141 2.16 34.35 -33.16
CA GLU A 141 2.89 33.10 -33.40
C GLU A 141 4.17 33.02 -32.57
N ARG A 142 4.95 34.11 -32.49
CA ARG A 142 6.15 34.14 -31.62
C ARG A 142 5.81 33.99 -30.14
N ARG A 143 4.67 34.52 -29.69
CA ARG A 143 4.16 34.32 -28.33
C ARG A 143 3.68 32.89 -28.08
N LEU A 144 3.06 32.26 -29.07
CA LEU A 144 2.63 30.85 -29.01
C LEU A 144 3.85 29.91 -28.99
N LYS A 145 4.85 30.17 -29.83
CA LYS A 145 6.09 29.41 -29.87
C LYS A 145 6.85 29.53 -28.54
N ALA A 146 7.01 30.72 -27.99
CA ALA A 146 7.62 30.90 -26.66
C ALA A 146 6.82 30.21 -25.53
N LYS A 147 5.48 30.12 -25.64
CA LYS A 147 4.65 29.36 -24.70
C LYS A 147 4.80 27.85 -24.88
N GLN A 148 4.98 27.35 -26.10
CA GLN A 148 5.23 25.94 -26.39
C GLN A 148 6.64 25.54 -25.95
N ASP A 149 7.66 26.34 -26.26
CA ASP A 149 9.03 26.12 -25.82
C ASP A 149 9.11 26.10 -24.29
N ARG A 150 8.43 27.02 -23.59
CA ARG A 150 8.36 27.01 -22.12
C ARG A 150 7.65 25.77 -21.55
N LYS A 151 6.72 25.17 -22.30
CA LYS A 151 6.06 23.91 -21.91
C LYS A 151 6.98 22.72 -22.16
N THR A 152 7.66 22.66 -23.30
CA THR A 152 8.60 21.57 -23.61
C THR A 152 9.81 21.59 -22.68
N PHE A 153 10.38 22.76 -22.36
CA PHE A 153 11.43 22.87 -21.34
C PHE A 153 10.95 22.40 -19.96
N LYS A 154 9.70 22.72 -19.57
CA LYS A 154 9.11 22.17 -18.32
C LYS A 154 8.93 20.66 -18.36
N THR A 155 8.55 20.09 -19.51
CA THR A 155 8.38 18.64 -19.67
C THR A 155 9.73 17.92 -19.66
N VAL A 156 10.76 18.49 -20.29
CA VAL A 156 12.11 17.94 -20.29
C VAL A 156 12.76 18.06 -18.90
N GLU A 157 12.54 19.17 -18.19
CA GLU A 157 12.93 19.30 -16.77
C GLU A 157 12.20 18.24 -15.91
N TYR A 158 10.89 18.04 -16.11
CA TYR A 158 10.09 17.02 -15.41
C TYR A 158 10.53 15.58 -15.69
N GLU A 159 10.90 15.26 -16.94
CA GLU A 159 11.42 13.93 -17.32
C GLU A 159 12.87 13.73 -16.82
N SER A 160 13.68 14.78 -16.78
CA SER A 160 15.04 14.72 -16.23
C SER A 160 15.06 14.65 -14.69
N SER A 161 14.08 15.23 -14.00
CA SER A 161 13.89 15.06 -12.56
C SER A 161 13.40 13.65 -12.22
N ARG A 162 12.52 13.07 -13.05
CA ARG A 162 12.01 11.70 -12.86
C ARG A 162 13.08 10.60 -12.96
N LEU A 163 14.24 10.91 -13.57
CA LEU A 163 15.40 10.01 -13.67
C LEU A 163 16.38 10.17 -12.48
N LEU A 164 16.27 11.25 -11.70
CA LEU A 164 17.07 11.50 -10.49
C LEU A 164 16.37 11.03 -9.19
N ASP A 165 15.12 10.56 -9.28
CA ASP A 165 14.22 10.27 -8.15
C ASP A 165 14.54 9.00 -7.35
N VAL A 166 15.52 8.16 -7.73
CA VAL A 166 15.75 6.88 -7.03
C VAL A 166 16.21 7.09 -5.57
N SER A 167 16.93 8.17 -5.29
CA SER A 167 17.31 8.58 -3.93
C SER A 167 16.17 9.28 -3.17
N ASP A 168 15.28 9.97 -3.88
CA ASP A 168 14.09 10.62 -3.29
C ASP A 168 13.00 9.59 -2.94
N GLU A 169 12.92 8.46 -3.64
CA GLU A 169 11.98 7.37 -3.30
C GLU A 169 12.27 6.73 -1.94
N GLN A 170 13.55 6.52 -1.58
CA GLN A 170 13.93 5.99 -0.27
C GLN A 170 13.69 7.00 0.85
N GLN A 171 14.04 8.27 0.65
CA GLN A 171 13.73 9.34 1.60
C GLN A 171 12.20 9.52 1.75
N SER A 172 11.46 9.48 0.65
CA SER A 172 10.01 9.49 0.64
C SER A 172 9.40 8.30 1.38
N TYR A 173 10.01 7.11 1.31
CA TYR A 173 9.55 5.94 2.06
C TYR A 173 9.85 6.08 3.56
N GLU A 174 11.05 6.53 3.95
CA GLU A 174 11.41 6.75 5.35
C GLU A 174 10.50 7.81 6.00
N ASP A 175 10.29 8.94 5.32
CA ASP A 175 9.39 10.00 5.76
C ASP A 175 7.94 9.51 5.87
N PHE A 176 7.49 8.73 4.89
CA PHE A 176 6.18 8.09 4.92
C PHE A 176 6.06 7.12 6.10
N PHE A 177 7.07 6.27 6.32
CA PHE A 177 7.08 5.30 7.41
C PHE A 177 7.02 5.98 8.77
N MET A 178 7.76 7.08 8.98
CA MET A 178 7.71 7.85 10.24
C MET A 178 6.35 8.55 10.44
N ALA A 179 5.74 9.06 9.37
CA ALA A 179 4.42 9.68 9.44
C ALA A 179 3.32 8.66 9.78
N VAL A 180 3.44 7.45 9.23
CA VAL A 180 2.50 6.34 9.43
C VAL A 180 2.75 5.66 10.77
N ASN A 181 3.99 5.57 11.25
CA ASN A 181 4.36 4.87 12.48
C ASN A 181 5.10 5.84 13.43
N PRO A 182 4.40 6.74 14.14
CA PRO A 182 5.05 7.64 15.09
C PRO A 182 5.71 6.86 16.23
N LEU A 183 6.92 7.26 16.64
CA LEU A 183 7.55 6.77 17.88
C LEU A 183 6.68 7.14 19.08
N GLN A 184 5.87 6.20 19.55
CA GLN A 184 5.16 6.31 20.82
C GLN A 184 5.98 5.57 21.88
N LEU A 185 7.00 6.26 22.42
CA LEU A 185 7.78 5.78 23.57
C LEU A 185 7.02 6.09 24.85
N GLY A 186 6.95 5.13 25.78
CA GLY A 186 6.26 5.26 27.07
C GLY A 186 5.01 4.39 27.29
N SER A 187 4.47 4.43 28.51
CA SER A 187 3.40 3.55 29.02
C SER A 187 2.06 3.66 28.28
N ASP A 188 1.81 4.78 27.58
CA ASP A 188 0.52 5.08 26.96
C ASP A 188 0.21 4.22 25.70
N ALA A 189 1.24 3.72 25.02
CA ALA A 189 1.08 2.75 23.93
C ALA A 189 0.88 1.32 24.47
N GLN A 190 1.49 1.00 25.60
CA GLN A 190 1.46 -0.35 26.19
C GLN A 190 0.09 -0.74 26.76
N SER A 191 -0.73 0.24 27.15
CA SER A 191 -2.08 0.01 27.71
C SER A 191 -3.20 -0.04 26.67
N LYS A 192 -2.94 0.32 25.40
CA LYS A 192 -3.97 0.31 24.35
C LYS A 192 -4.06 -1.06 23.71
N SER A 193 -5.28 -1.48 23.37
CA SER A 193 -5.48 -2.71 22.62
C SER A 193 -4.78 -2.63 21.26
N LYS A 194 -4.05 -3.68 20.91
CA LYS A 194 -3.42 -3.84 19.60
C LYS A 194 -4.33 -4.54 18.58
N ASP A 195 -5.60 -4.76 18.94
CA ASP A 195 -6.60 -5.34 18.06
C ASP A 195 -7.07 -4.30 17.02
N ILE A 196 -7.17 -4.73 15.78
CA ILE A 196 -7.68 -3.91 14.66
C ILE A 196 -9.09 -4.37 14.35
N LYS A 197 -10.05 -3.46 14.45
CA LYS A 197 -11.42 -3.70 13.99
C LYS A 197 -11.84 -2.54 13.10
N VAL A 198 -12.15 -2.85 11.86
CA VAL A 198 -12.60 -1.88 10.87
C VAL A 198 -13.82 -2.44 10.17
N ASP A 199 -14.93 -1.71 10.28
CA ASP A 199 -16.22 -2.09 9.70
C ASP A 199 -16.48 -1.24 8.44
N GLY A 200 -17.10 -1.83 7.41
CA GLY A 200 -17.52 -1.11 6.20
C GLY A 200 -16.38 -0.62 5.30
N ILE A 201 -15.39 -1.46 5.04
CA ILE A 201 -14.26 -1.15 4.15
C ILE A 201 -14.72 -1.21 2.69
N ASP A 202 -14.60 -0.08 2.00
CA ASP A 202 -14.72 0.05 0.55
C ASP A 202 -13.35 0.39 -0.05
N ILE A 203 -12.80 -0.50 -0.88
CA ILE A 203 -11.53 -0.28 -1.58
C ILE A 203 -11.77 -0.31 -3.08
N SER A 204 -11.39 0.77 -3.76
CA SER A 204 -11.47 0.89 -5.21
C SER A 204 -10.18 1.45 -5.79
N ILE A 205 -9.62 0.78 -6.80
CA ILE A 205 -8.43 1.25 -7.53
C ILE A 205 -8.75 1.31 -9.02
N GLY A 206 -8.43 2.45 -9.65
CA GLY A 206 -8.59 2.61 -11.11
C GLY A 206 -10.01 2.42 -11.61
N GLY A 207 -11.02 2.71 -10.77
CA GLY A 207 -12.44 2.52 -11.07
C GLY A 207 -12.96 1.08 -10.89
N LYS A 208 -12.09 0.10 -10.56
CA LYS A 208 -12.48 -1.25 -10.20
C LYS A 208 -12.69 -1.34 -8.69
N ARG A 209 -13.87 -1.76 -8.24
CA ARG A 209 -14.15 -2.06 -6.82
C ARG A 209 -13.53 -3.42 -6.48
N ILE A 210 -12.70 -3.45 -5.45
CA ILE A 210 -11.97 -4.63 -4.96
C ILE A 210 -12.67 -5.19 -3.73
N CYS A 211 -12.98 -4.32 -2.76
CA CYS A 211 -13.79 -4.66 -1.59
C CYS A 211 -14.97 -3.69 -1.51
N SER A 212 -16.13 -4.21 -1.14
CA SER A 212 -17.32 -3.41 -0.84
C SER A 212 -17.95 -3.87 0.47
N ASP A 213 -18.21 -2.93 1.37
CA ASP A 213 -18.88 -3.14 2.67
C ASP A 213 -18.29 -4.34 3.45
N SER A 214 -16.96 -4.42 3.50
CA SER A 214 -16.24 -5.54 4.10
C SER A 214 -15.79 -5.22 5.53
N ASN A 215 -15.92 -6.18 6.44
CA ASN A 215 -15.48 -6.03 7.83
C ASN A 215 -14.15 -6.76 8.05
N LEU A 216 -13.15 -6.07 8.61
CA LEU A 216 -11.83 -6.61 8.92
C LEU A 216 -11.62 -6.58 10.43
N THR A 217 -11.45 -7.76 11.04
CA THR A 217 -11.09 -7.89 12.46
C THR A 217 -9.82 -8.71 12.60
N LEU A 218 -8.76 -8.08 13.11
CA LEU A 218 -7.46 -8.69 13.37
C LEU A 218 -7.14 -8.55 14.86
N ALA A 219 -7.31 -9.64 15.61
CA ALA A 219 -6.82 -9.73 16.98
C ALA A 219 -5.29 -9.88 17.03
N TYR A 220 -4.65 -9.20 17.99
CA TYR A 220 -3.22 -9.22 18.20
C TYR A 220 -2.70 -10.62 18.53
N GLY A 221 -1.50 -10.97 18.03
CA GLY A 221 -0.85 -12.26 18.25
C GLY A 221 -1.43 -13.43 17.45
N ARG A 222 -2.43 -13.19 16.58
CA ARG A 222 -2.96 -14.21 15.68
C ARG A 222 -2.31 -14.14 14.30
N ARG A 223 -2.28 -15.29 13.62
CA ARG A 223 -1.78 -15.43 12.25
C ARG A 223 -2.97 -15.60 11.32
N TYR A 224 -3.06 -14.73 10.32
CA TYR A 224 -4.14 -14.74 9.33
C TYR A 224 -3.58 -15.04 7.95
N GLY A 225 -4.29 -15.88 7.19
CA GLY A 225 -4.01 -16.15 5.78
C GLY A 225 -5.08 -15.52 4.90
N LEU A 226 -4.68 -14.69 3.93
CA LEU A 226 -5.58 -14.12 2.95
C LEU A 226 -5.58 -14.99 1.68
N VAL A 227 -6.69 -15.68 1.41
CA VAL A 227 -6.86 -16.59 0.27
C VAL A 227 -7.86 -16.03 -0.72
N GLY A 228 -7.68 -16.32 -2.01
CA GLY A 228 -8.48 -15.77 -3.10
C GLY A 228 -7.87 -16.06 -4.48
N GLN A 229 -8.60 -15.79 -5.55
CA GLN A 229 -8.06 -15.89 -6.91
C GLN A 229 -6.96 -14.84 -7.17
N ASN A 230 -6.11 -15.12 -8.16
CA ASN A 230 -5.18 -14.14 -8.68
C ASN A 230 -5.95 -12.98 -9.33
N GLY A 231 -5.53 -11.74 -9.05
CA GLY A 231 -6.19 -10.55 -9.60
C GLY A 231 -7.48 -10.12 -8.89
N ILE A 232 -7.88 -10.78 -7.80
CA ILE A 232 -9.01 -10.33 -6.96
C ILE A 232 -8.68 -9.05 -6.17
N GLY A 233 -7.38 -8.75 -5.98
CA GLY A 233 -6.91 -7.54 -5.30
C GLY A 233 -6.26 -7.76 -3.92
N LYS A 234 -5.74 -8.96 -3.62
CA LYS A 234 -5.05 -9.25 -2.33
C LYS A 234 -3.90 -8.29 -2.03
N SER A 235 -2.92 -8.19 -2.94
CA SER A 235 -1.79 -7.25 -2.81
C SER A 235 -2.26 -5.81 -2.70
N THR A 236 -3.40 -5.49 -3.34
CA THR A 236 -4.01 -4.16 -3.25
C THR A 236 -4.59 -3.89 -1.86
N LEU A 237 -5.27 -4.86 -1.26
CA LEU A 237 -5.74 -4.78 0.11
C LEU A 237 -4.57 -4.63 1.10
N LEU A 238 -3.51 -5.42 0.94
CA LEU A 238 -2.31 -5.32 1.79
C LEU A 238 -1.64 -3.95 1.65
N ARG A 239 -1.55 -3.41 0.43
CA ARG A 239 -1.04 -2.06 0.18
C ARG A 239 -1.93 -0.95 0.76
N ALA A 240 -3.25 -1.11 0.68
CA ALA A 240 -4.19 -0.16 1.28
C ALA A 240 -4.08 -0.16 2.82
N LEU A 241 -3.89 -1.34 3.43
CA LEU A 241 -3.62 -1.49 4.86
C LEU A 241 -2.29 -0.86 5.26
N SER A 242 -1.21 -1.13 4.52
CA SER A 242 0.13 -0.58 4.81
C SER A 242 0.15 0.94 4.69
N LYS A 243 -0.66 1.49 3.77
CA LYS A 243 -0.79 2.93 3.58
C LYS A 243 -1.74 3.62 4.56
N ARG A 244 -2.39 2.87 5.46
CA ARG A 244 -3.47 3.36 6.34
C ARG A 244 -4.61 4.06 5.56
N GLU A 245 -4.88 3.62 4.33
CA GLU A 245 -6.12 4.01 3.63
C GLU A 245 -7.34 3.41 4.35
N VAL A 246 -7.13 2.26 5.00
CA VAL A 246 -8.03 1.65 5.97
C VAL A 246 -7.74 2.26 7.35
N ALA A 247 -8.79 2.54 8.13
CA ALA A 247 -8.71 3.20 9.43
C ALA A 247 -8.03 2.33 10.53
N VAL A 248 -6.72 2.14 10.44
CA VAL A 248 -5.91 1.43 11.44
C VAL A 248 -5.37 2.41 12.49
N PRO A 249 -5.52 2.13 13.80
CA PRO A 249 -5.01 2.97 14.87
C PRO A 249 -3.50 3.28 14.75
N THR A 250 -3.10 4.53 15.02
CA THR A 250 -1.73 5.03 14.82
C THR A 250 -0.69 4.45 15.78
N HIS A 251 -1.12 3.88 16.90
CA HIS A 251 -0.22 3.20 17.86
C HIS A 251 0.18 1.78 17.43
N ILE A 252 -0.46 1.23 16.39
CA ILE A 252 -0.14 -0.09 15.85
C ILE A 252 0.87 0.09 14.73
N SER A 253 2.07 -0.43 14.92
CA SER A 253 3.11 -0.40 13.89
C SER A 253 2.80 -1.42 12.78
N ILE A 254 2.77 -0.94 11.52
CA ILE A 254 2.53 -1.79 10.35
C ILE A 254 3.80 -1.86 9.51
N LEU A 255 4.20 -3.07 9.13
CA LEU A 255 5.25 -3.30 8.16
C LEU A 255 4.74 -4.19 7.03
N HIS A 256 4.97 -3.77 5.80
CA HIS A 256 4.56 -4.49 4.60
C HIS A 256 5.77 -4.90 3.78
N VAL A 257 5.87 -6.19 3.51
CA VAL A 257 6.88 -6.79 2.63
C VAL A 257 6.21 -7.08 1.29
N GLU A 258 6.27 -6.12 0.36
CA GLU A 258 5.57 -6.18 -0.94
C GLU A 258 6.23 -7.13 -1.95
N GLN A 259 7.56 -7.10 -2.10
CA GLN A 259 8.35 -7.98 -2.98
C GLN A 259 9.86 -7.63 -2.84
N GLU A 260 10.74 -8.46 -3.43
CA GLU A 260 12.20 -8.43 -3.25
C GLU A 260 12.82 -7.03 -3.12
N ILE A 261 13.78 -6.89 -2.19
CA ILE A 261 14.56 -5.66 -2.09
C ILE A 261 15.38 -5.49 -3.37
N ASN A 262 15.29 -4.31 -4.00
CA ASN A 262 16.21 -3.94 -5.07
C ASN A 262 17.62 -3.89 -4.51
N GLY A 263 18.52 -4.69 -5.08
CA GLY A 263 19.88 -4.77 -4.59
C GLY A 263 20.65 -3.49 -4.88
N ASP A 264 21.27 -2.94 -3.84
CA ASP A 264 22.15 -1.78 -3.84
C ASP A 264 23.56 -2.14 -3.33
N ASP A 265 24.38 -1.12 -3.10
CA ASP A 265 25.74 -1.27 -2.58
C ASP A 265 25.80 -1.46 -1.05
N THR A 266 24.67 -1.42 -0.35
CA THR A 266 24.66 -1.56 1.11
C THR A 266 24.96 -3.01 1.51
N PRO A 267 25.76 -3.25 2.56
CA PRO A 267 25.95 -4.59 3.10
C PRO A 267 24.63 -5.18 3.62
N ALA A 268 24.44 -6.49 3.51
CA ALA A 268 23.23 -7.16 4.03
C ALA A 268 22.98 -6.89 5.53
N LEU A 269 24.03 -6.85 6.35
CA LEU A 269 23.90 -6.49 7.77
C LEU A 269 23.37 -5.07 7.95
N GLN A 270 23.94 -4.12 7.21
CA GLN A 270 23.52 -2.72 7.28
C GLN A 270 22.09 -2.54 6.78
N ALA A 271 21.69 -3.25 5.71
CA ALA A 271 20.32 -3.22 5.19
C ALA A 271 19.27 -3.69 6.22
N VAL A 272 19.64 -4.62 7.11
CA VAL A 272 18.80 -5.04 8.24
C VAL A 272 18.76 -3.97 9.34
N LEU A 273 19.90 -3.39 9.68
CA LEU A 273 19.97 -2.32 10.68
C LEU A 273 19.19 -1.07 10.24
N ASP A 274 19.26 -0.73 8.95
CA ASP A 274 18.56 0.38 8.32
C ASP A 274 17.05 0.14 8.17
N ALA A 275 16.56 -1.08 8.44
CA ALA A 275 15.12 -1.35 8.47
C ALA A 275 14.43 -0.64 9.64
N ASP A 276 15.14 -0.41 10.74
CA ASP A 276 14.67 0.41 11.84
C ASP A 276 14.93 1.90 11.54
N VAL A 277 13.95 2.49 10.83
CA VAL A 277 13.99 3.89 10.38
C VAL A 277 14.17 4.85 11.56
N TRP A 278 13.55 4.55 12.71
CA TRP A 278 13.62 5.40 13.88
C TRP A 278 15.00 5.35 14.54
N ARG A 279 15.60 4.17 14.66
CA ARG A 279 16.99 4.04 15.13
C ARG A 279 17.95 4.80 14.21
N LYS A 280 17.80 4.63 12.90
CA LYS A 280 18.61 5.35 11.90
C LYS A 280 18.46 6.87 12.02
N HIS A 281 17.23 7.36 12.17
CA HIS A 281 16.95 8.78 12.37
C HIS A 281 17.60 9.32 13.66
N LEU A 282 17.43 8.62 14.79
CA LEU A 282 17.97 9.03 16.09
C LEU A 282 19.51 9.02 16.11
N LEU A 283 20.16 8.05 15.45
CA LEU A 283 21.62 8.05 15.30
C LEU A 283 22.11 9.25 14.48
N LYS A 284 21.43 9.55 13.37
CA LYS A 284 21.76 10.73 12.55
C LYS A 284 21.54 12.04 13.31
N GLU A 285 20.48 12.11 14.12
CA GLU A 285 20.19 13.25 14.99
C GLU A 285 21.26 13.40 16.08
N GLN A 286 21.67 12.29 16.71
CA GLN A 286 22.76 12.24 17.68
C GLN A 286 24.08 12.75 17.07
N ASP A 287 24.49 12.24 15.92
CA ASP A 287 25.72 12.67 15.24
C ASP A 287 25.69 14.16 14.90
N LYS A 288 24.54 14.67 14.47
CA LYS A 288 24.33 16.08 14.19
C LYS A 288 24.49 16.94 15.44
N ILE A 289 23.84 16.56 16.55
CA ILE A 289 23.94 17.28 17.82
C ILE A 289 25.39 17.27 18.33
N ILE A 290 26.10 16.14 18.24
CA ILE A 290 27.51 16.03 18.63
C ILE A 290 28.38 16.98 17.79
N SER A 291 28.17 17.02 16.47
CA SER A 291 28.90 17.96 15.59
C SER A 291 28.62 19.42 15.95
N GLU A 292 27.36 19.79 16.20
CA GLU A 292 26.98 21.15 16.60
C GLU A 292 27.58 21.54 17.96
N LEU A 293 27.61 20.61 18.93
CA LEU A 293 28.25 20.82 20.22
C LEU A 293 29.76 21.07 20.08
N GLN A 294 30.46 20.29 19.25
CA GLN A 294 31.89 20.49 18.99
C GLN A 294 32.17 21.86 18.35
N GLU A 295 31.32 22.31 17.42
CA GLU A 295 31.44 23.63 16.82
C GLU A 295 31.22 24.76 17.84
N LEU A 296 30.22 24.63 18.71
CA LEU A 296 29.96 25.59 19.78
C LEU A 296 31.09 25.63 20.82
N GLU A 297 31.68 24.48 21.17
CA GLU A 297 32.84 24.42 22.06
C GLU A 297 34.05 25.12 21.46
N ALA A 298 34.31 24.93 20.16
CA ALA A 298 35.39 25.62 19.44
C ALA A 298 35.15 27.14 19.39
N GLN A 299 33.91 27.58 19.13
CA GLN A 299 33.54 29.00 19.18
C GLN A 299 33.72 29.58 20.58
N ARG A 300 33.27 28.88 21.61
CA ARG A 300 33.42 29.28 23.02
C ARG A 300 34.87 29.44 23.43
N ALA A 301 35.74 28.49 23.05
CA ALA A 301 37.17 28.53 23.37
C ALA A 301 37.90 29.74 22.77
N SER A 302 37.37 30.33 21.68
CA SER A 302 37.93 31.52 21.04
C SER A 302 37.44 32.85 21.65
N MET A 303 36.43 32.82 22.54
CA MET A 303 35.79 34.00 23.11
C MET A 303 36.23 34.26 24.56
N ALA A 304 36.24 35.54 24.97
CA ALA A 304 36.48 35.91 26.36
C ALA A 304 35.20 35.80 27.21
N ASP A 305 35.34 35.32 28.46
CA ASP A 305 34.23 35.00 29.40
C ASP A 305 33.25 36.15 29.72
N THR A 306 33.55 37.39 29.32
CA THR A 306 32.79 38.59 29.70
C THR A 306 31.79 39.06 28.65
N SER A 307 31.68 38.39 27.49
CA SER A 307 30.75 38.79 26.44
C SER A 307 29.33 38.24 26.70
N GLY A 308 28.30 39.04 26.38
CA GLY A 308 26.91 38.55 26.37
C GLY A 308 26.64 37.49 25.31
N GLU A 309 27.58 37.28 24.38
CA GLU A 309 27.56 36.21 23.39
C GLU A 309 28.00 34.86 23.98
N SER A 310 28.97 34.85 24.90
CA SER A 310 29.37 33.65 25.65
C SER A 310 28.18 33.04 26.41
N ALA A 311 27.39 33.88 27.10
CA ALA A 311 26.19 33.44 27.80
C ALA A 311 25.07 32.91 26.88
N LYS A 312 25.06 33.26 25.59
CA LYS A 312 24.11 32.69 24.62
C LYS A 312 24.58 31.33 24.12
N ILE A 313 25.87 31.19 23.86
CA ILE A 313 26.50 29.92 23.47
C ILE A 313 26.31 28.88 24.58
N ASP A 314 26.53 29.27 25.84
CA ASP A 314 26.33 28.38 26.99
C ASP A 314 24.88 27.87 27.08
N LYS A 315 23.89 28.75 26.88
CA LYS A 315 22.48 28.35 26.86
C LYS A 315 22.13 27.43 25.69
N GLN A 316 22.73 27.65 24.51
CA GLN A 316 22.53 26.78 23.36
C GLN A 316 23.13 25.41 23.60
N ARG A 317 24.33 25.34 24.16
CA ARG A 317 24.99 24.10 24.54
C ARG A 317 24.16 23.32 25.54
N ASP A 318 23.74 23.95 26.64
CA ASP A 318 22.93 23.29 27.67
C ASP A 318 21.59 22.76 27.09
N GLY A 319 21.00 23.45 26.11
CA GLY A 319 19.83 22.98 25.39
C GLY A 319 20.11 21.75 24.51
N LEU A 320 21.23 21.77 23.78
CA LEU A 320 21.67 20.64 22.96
C LEU A 320 22.04 19.42 23.82
N ASP A 321 22.71 19.61 24.96
CA ASP A 321 23.03 18.56 25.93
C ASP A 321 21.76 17.86 26.45
N GLN A 322 20.71 18.63 26.76
CA GLN A 322 19.42 18.07 27.15
C GLN A 322 18.81 17.24 26.01
N THR A 323 18.79 17.75 24.78
CA THR A 323 18.27 17.00 23.64
C THR A 323 19.09 15.75 23.34
N LEU A 324 20.41 15.79 23.51
CA LEU A 324 21.30 14.64 23.35
C LEU A 324 20.98 13.57 24.39
N SER A 325 20.78 13.97 25.65
CA SER A 325 20.35 13.07 26.72
C SER A 325 19.01 12.41 26.39
N ASP A 326 18.05 13.18 25.85
CA ASP A 326 16.74 12.63 25.46
C ASP A 326 16.89 11.62 24.31
N VAL A 327 17.66 11.95 23.26
CA VAL A 327 17.93 11.05 22.12
C VAL A 327 18.66 9.78 22.57
N GLN A 328 19.66 9.90 23.44
CA GLN A 328 20.37 8.75 24.03
C GLN A 328 19.42 7.88 24.88
N GLY A 329 18.51 8.50 25.64
CA GLY A 329 17.47 7.78 26.37
C GLY A 329 16.57 6.95 25.46
N LYS A 330 16.12 7.53 24.34
CA LYS A 330 15.32 6.82 23.33
C LYS A 330 16.09 5.67 22.67
N LEU A 331 17.36 5.90 22.30
CA LEU A 331 18.22 4.86 21.71
C LEU A 331 18.47 3.70 22.68
N ALA A 332 18.60 4.00 23.98
CA ALA A 332 18.76 2.98 25.02
C ALA A 332 17.47 2.17 25.22
N GLU A 333 16.29 2.81 25.20
CA GLU A 333 14.98 2.13 25.25
C GLU A 333 14.78 1.18 24.06
N MET A 334 15.31 1.56 22.89
CA MET A 334 15.31 0.73 21.67
C MET A 334 16.42 -0.34 21.63
N GLU A 335 17.24 -0.45 22.69
CA GLU A 335 18.40 -1.36 22.76
C GLU A 335 19.37 -1.23 21.55
N SER A 336 19.62 0.00 21.09
CA SER A 336 20.41 0.28 19.87
C SER A 336 21.79 -0.37 19.87
N ASP A 337 22.43 -0.49 21.03
CA ASP A 337 23.74 -1.11 21.25
C ASP A 337 23.71 -2.63 21.03
N LYS A 338 22.56 -3.29 21.19
CA LYS A 338 22.36 -4.72 20.90
C LYS A 338 21.85 -4.98 19.49
N ALA A 339 21.58 -3.94 18.71
CA ALA A 339 20.98 -4.07 17.39
C ALA A 339 21.85 -4.87 16.41
N GLU A 340 23.16 -4.58 16.36
CA GLU A 340 24.09 -5.26 15.45
C GLU A 340 24.20 -6.79 15.70
N PRO A 341 24.47 -7.26 16.94
CA PRO A 341 24.50 -8.70 17.20
C PRO A 341 23.14 -9.36 16.98
N ARG A 342 22.03 -8.67 17.26
CA ARG A 342 20.67 -9.15 16.97
C ARG A 342 20.46 -9.33 15.47
N ALA A 343 20.78 -8.32 14.66
CA ALA A 343 20.67 -8.38 13.20
C ALA A 343 21.53 -9.51 12.60
N ALA A 344 22.77 -9.64 13.07
CA ALA A 344 23.67 -10.71 12.65
C ALA A 344 23.12 -12.11 12.99
N SER A 345 22.48 -12.26 14.15
CA SER A 345 21.85 -13.53 14.57
C SER A 345 20.64 -13.90 13.72
N ILE A 346 19.78 -12.93 13.37
CA ILE A 346 18.61 -13.13 12.49
C ILE A 346 19.07 -13.54 11.09
N LEU A 347 20.07 -12.84 10.54
CA LEU A 347 20.66 -13.16 9.24
C LEU A 347 21.29 -14.55 9.24
N ALA A 348 22.02 -14.93 10.29
CA ALA A 348 22.56 -16.28 10.43
C ALA A 348 21.46 -17.36 10.46
N GLY A 349 20.35 -17.11 11.17
CA GLY A 349 19.19 -18.00 11.21
C GLY A 349 18.51 -18.19 9.85
N LEU A 350 18.59 -17.19 8.97
CA LEU A 350 18.07 -17.24 7.59
C LEU A 350 19.10 -17.77 6.57
N GLY A 351 20.28 -18.17 7.03
CA GLY A 351 21.33 -18.82 6.24
C GLY A 351 22.46 -17.90 5.75
N PHE A 352 22.50 -16.62 6.14
CA PHE A 352 23.61 -15.74 5.80
C PHE A 352 24.83 -16.02 6.70
N SER A 353 25.90 -16.55 6.12
CA SER A 353 27.20 -16.66 6.81
C SER A 353 27.77 -15.30 7.18
N GLN A 354 28.65 -15.23 8.18
CA GLN A 354 29.28 -13.97 8.62
C GLN A 354 29.94 -13.20 7.47
N GLU A 355 30.59 -13.91 6.54
CA GLU A 355 31.18 -13.29 5.34
C GLU A 355 30.11 -12.68 4.43
N ARG A 356 29.01 -13.41 4.18
CA ARG A 356 27.92 -12.92 3.33
C ARG A 356 27.19 -11.73 3.93
N GLN A 357 27.13 -11.61 5.26
CA GLN A 357 26.53 -10.46 5.91
C GLN A 357 27.20 -9.13 5.52
N GLN A 358 28.47 -9.17 5.10
CA GLN A 358 29.23 -8.01 4.64
C GLN A 358 29.12 -7.75 3.13
N TYR A 359 28.49 -8.66 2.37
CA TYR A 359 28.35 -8.49 0.92
C TYR A 359 27.24 -7.51 0.60
N ALA A 360 27.44 -6.75 -0.48
CA ALA A 360 26.45 -5.80 -1.00
C ALA A 360 25.16 -6.51 -1.42
N THR A 361 24.00 -5.91 -1.15
CA THR A 361 22.70 -6.54 -1.40
C THR A 361 22.48 -6.89 -2.88
N LYS A 362 23.08 -6.13 -3.81
CA LYS A 362 23.07 -6.40 -5.27
C LYS A 362 23.75 -7.70 -5.71
N THR A 363 24.57 -8.31 -4.85
CA THR A 363 25.28 -9.56 -5.16
C THR A 363 24.42 -10.80 -4.91
N PHE A 364 23.30 -10.66 -4.20
CA PHE A 364 22.42 -11.76 -3.86
C PHE A 364 21.41 -12.05 -4.97
N SER A 365 21.06 -13.33 -5.13
CA SER A 365 19.94 -13.71 -5.99
C SER A 365 18.60 -13.27 -5.40
N GLY A 366 17.54 -13.30 -6.21
CA GLY A 366 16.20 -12.88 -5.79
C GLY A 366 15.70 -13.55 -4.50
N GLY A 367 15.83 -14.88 -4.37
CA GLY A 367 15.48 -15.60 -3.15
C GLY A 367 16.29 -15.18 -1.92
N TRP A 368 17.59 -14.88 -2.07
CA TRP A 368 18.39 -14.32 -0.98
C TRP A 368 17.95 -12.90 -0.60
N ARG A 369 17.54 -12.08 -1.58
CA ARG A 369 16.97 -10.74 -1.32
C ARG A 369 15.61 -10.81 -0.65
N MET A 370 14.81 -11.85 -0.93
CA MET A 370 13.57 -12.14 -0.19
C MET A 370 13.87 -12.54 1.26
N ARG A 371 14.84 -13.43 1.49
CA ARG A 371 15.31 -13.76 2.85
C ARG A 371 15.81 -12.52 3.59
N LEU A 372 16.50 -11.60 2.90
CA LEU A 372 16.90 -10.32 3.47
C LEU A 372 15.68 -9.45 3.83
N ALA A 373 14.64 -9.41 3.00
CA ALA A 373 13.40 -8.69 3.30
C ALA A 373 12.70 -9.24 4.55
N LEU A 374 12.68 -10.57 4.70
CA LEU A 374 12.18 -11.22 5.91
C LEU A 374 13.06 -10.90 7.12
N ALA A 375 14.40 -10.87 6.97
CA ALA A 375 15.31 -10.49 8.04
C ALA A 375 15.03 -9.07 8.56
N ARG A 376 14.84 -8.12 7.65
CA ARG A 376 14.43 -6.73 7.97
C ARG A 376 13.12 -6.71 8.75
N ALA A 377 12.14 -7.49 8.30
CA ALA A 377 10.83 -7.55 8.95
C ALA A 377 10.87 -8.15 10.35
N LEU A 378 11.65 -9.22 10.54
CA LEU A 378 11.86 -9.84 11.84
C LEU A 378 12.64 -8.95 12.80
N PHE A 379 13.57 -8.13 12.29
CA PHE A 379 14.36 -7.22 13.10
C PHE A 379 13.54 -6.05 13.68
N CYS A 380 12.59 -5.52 12.90
CA CYS A 380 11.75 -4.40 13.33
C CYS A 380 10.64 -4.78 14.32
N GLU A 381 10.31 -6.07 14.45
CA GLU A 381 9.26 -6.60 15.35
C GLU A 381 7.93 -5.79 15.31
N PRO A 382 7.33 -5.57 14.13
CA PRO A 382 6.10 -4.78 14.00
C PRO A 382 4.89 -5.46 14.65
N ASP A 383 3.90 -4.66 15.07
CA ASP A 383 2.64 -5.17 15.64
C ASP A 383 1.78 -5.89 14.59
N LEU A 384 1.79 -5.39 13.36
CA LEU A 384 1.15 -6.00 12.19
C LEU A 384 2.19 -6.19 11.09
N LEU A 385 2.54 -7.45 10.84
CA LEU A 385 3.39 -7.85 9.71
C LEU A 385 2.51 -8.32 8.54
N LEU A 386 2.63 -7.65 7.40
CA LEU A 386 1.97 -8.01 6.15
C LEU A 386 3.01 -8.63 5.21
N LEU A 387 2.77 -9.88 4.81
CA LEU A 387 3.62 -10.63 3.89
C LEU A 387 2.83 -10.93 2.61
N ASP A 388 3.27 -10.40 1.48
CA ASP A 388 2.65 -10.69 0.19
C ASP A 388 3.41 -11.84 -0.50
N GLU A 389 2.77 -13.01 -0.58
CA GLU A 389 3.28 -14.25 -1.21
C GLU A 389 4.75 -14.60 -0.89
N PRO A 390 5.14 -14.70 0.40
CA PRO A 390 6.54 -14.89 0.80
C PRO A 390 7.15 -16.23 0.35
N SER A 391 6.33 -17.23 0.04
CA SER A 391 6.77 -18.58 -0.36
C SER A 391 7.20 -18.69 -1.83
N ASN A 392 6.82 -17.76 -2.71
CA ASN A 392 7.11 -17.88 -4.15
C ASN A 392 8.62 -17.84 -4.48
N MET A 393 9.47 -17.44 -3.54
CA MET A 393 10.90 -17.22 -3.75
C MET A 393 11.78 -17.92 -2.70
N LEU A 394 11.17 -18.78 -1.88
CA LEU A 394 11.87 -19.64 -0.93
C LEU A 394 11.84 -21.07 -1.45
N ASP A 395 13.01 -21.71 -1.42
CA ASP A 395 13.30 -23.07 -1.85
C ASP A 395 12.79 -24.16 -0.89
#